data_AF-A0AAE1SUB8-F1
#
_entry.id   AF-A0AAE1SUB8-F1
#
_cell.length_a   1.000
_cell.length_b   1.000
_cell.length_c   1.000
_cell.angle_alpha   90.00
_cell.angle_beta   90.00
_cell.angle_gamma   90.00
#
_symmetry.space_group_name_H-M   'P 1'
#
loop_
_entity.id
_entity.type
_entity.pdbx_description
1 polymer ?
#
loop_
_entity_poly.entity_id
_entity_poly.type
_entity_poly.pdbx_seq_one_letter_code
_entity_poly.pdbx_strand_id
1 'polypeptide(L)'
;MFEEKRSILEPAGALALAGAEAYCKYYGLKGENVVAITSGANMNFDRLRLVTELADVGRQREAVLATFMPEVSGSFKKYAEMVGPMNITEFKYRYNSDKERALLLYSVGLHTKLELDEMAERMKSADLQTINLTDNDLVKDHLRHLMGGRTNVHDELLCRFTFPEKPGALMNFLDAFSPRWNISLFHYRAQGDTGANVLVGIQVPQHEVHEFQGRAENLGYEYAVESLNEAFQLIMH
;
A
#
# COMPACT_ATOMS: atom_id res chain seq x y z
N MET A 1 8.06 -0.28 -24.65
CA MET A 1 7.35 0.66 -25.56
C MET A 1 7.16 2.06 -24.99
N PHE A 2 6.33 2.27 -23.95
CA PHE A 2 6.15 3.62 -23.40
C PHE A 2 7.43 4.16 -22.73
N GLU A 3 8.10 3.36 -21.88
CA GLU A 3 9.30 3.82 -21.16
C GLU A 3 10.46 4.18 -22.10
N GLU A 4 10.67 3.41 -23.18
CA GLU A 4 11.79 3.63 -24.12
C GLU A 4 11.47 4.60 -25.26
N LYS A 5 10.26 4.51 -25.84
CA LYS A 5 9.89 5.22 -27.08
C LYS A 5 8.79 6.24 -26.90
N ARG A 6 8.21 6.36 -25.69
CA ARG A 6 7.08 7.25 -25.38
C ARG A 6 5.86 7.06 -26.30
N SER A 7 5.71 5.85 -26.86
CA SER A 7 4.58 5.48 -27.71
C SER A 7 3.52 4.72 -26.91
N ILE A 8 2.26 5.07 -27.12
CA ILE A 8 1.09 4.46 -26.47
C ILE A 8 0.41 3.54 -27.48
N LEU A 9 0.31 2.27 -27.13
CA LEU A 9 -0.36 1.25 -27.93
C LEU A 9 -1.61 0.77 -27.21
N GLU A 10 -2.60 0.36 -27.98
CA GLU A 10 -3.68 -0.46 -27.42
C GLU A 10 -3.22 -1.91 -27.20
N PRO A 11 -3.92 -2.73 -26.41
CA PRO A 11 -3.49 -4.10 -26.13
C PRO A 11 -3.23 -4.95 -27.38
N ALA A 12 -4.13 -4.87 -28.38
CA ALA A 12 -3.95 -5.56 -29.66
C ALA A 12 -2.74 -5.03 -30.45
N GLY A 13 -2.46 -3.73 -30.31
CA GLY A 13 -1.32 -3.06 -30.91
C GLY A 13 0.04 -3.49 -30.37
N ALA A 14 0.08 -3.88 -29.09
CA ALA A 14 1.27 -4.40 -28.43
C ALA A 14 1.46 -5.92 -28.60
N LEU A 15 0.46 -6.64 -29.14
CA LEU A 15 0.44 -8.11 -29.19
C LEU A 15 1.65 -8.69 -29.93
N ALA A 16 2.01 -8.13 -31.09
CA ALA A 16 3.13 -8.64 -31.88
C ALA A 16 4.46 -8.53 -31.13
N LEU A 17 4.64 -7.47 -30.33
CA LEU A 17 5.83 -7.28 -29.52
C LEU A 17 5.88 -8.28 -28.36
N ALA A 18 4.77 -8.45 -27.65
CA ALA A 18 4.67 -9.44 -26.57
C ALA A 18 4.92 -10.88 -27.08
N GLY A 19 4.38 -11.20 -28.27
CA GLY A 19 4.64 -12.48 -28.94
C GLY A 19 6.10 -12.66 -29.34
N ALA A 20 6.76 -11.60 -29.84
CA ALA A 20 8.18 -11.64 -30.18
C ALA A 20 9.06 -11.89 -28.94
N GLU A 21 8.81 -11.19 -27.83
CA GLU A 21 9.52 -11.44 -26.56
C GLU A 21 9.32 -12.87 -26.05
N ALA A 22 8.08 -13.36 -26.06
CA ALA A 22 7.76 -14.73 -25.65
C ALA A 22 8.47 -15.76 -26.55
N TYR A 23 8.50 -15.52 -27.87
CA TYR A 23 9.17 -16.37 -28.85
C TYR A 23 10.69 -16.42 -28.62
N CYS A 24 11.34 -15.27 -28.47
CA CYS A 24 12.77 -15.20 -28.17
C CYS A 24 13.11 -15.93 -26.88
N LYS A 25 12.29 -15.77 -25.84
CA LYS A 25 12.47 -16.44 -24.55
C LYS A 25 12.32 -17.96 -24.68
N TYR A 26 11.29 -18.43 -25.40
CA TYR A 26 11.01 -19.84 -25.58
C TYR A 26 12.13 -20.57 -26.34
N TYR A 27 12.65 -19.96 -27.41
CA TYR A 27 13.70 -20.55 -28.25
C TYR A 27 15.13 -20.16 -27.82
N GLY A 28 15.28 -19.33 -26.79
CA GLY A 28 16.59 -18.90 -26.28
C GLY A 28 17.41 -18.07 -27.27
N LEU A 29 16.75 -17.32 -28.17
CA LEU A 29 17.42 -16.51 -29.19
C LEU A 29 18.23 -15.37 -28.53
N LYS A 30 19.49 -15.22 -28.92
CA LYS A 30 20.41 -14.17 -28.42
C LYS A 30 21.20 -13.57 -29.58
N GLY A 31 21.31 -12.25 -29.63
CA GLY A 31 22.07 -11.54 -30.66
C GLY A 31 21.40 -11.43 -32.03
N GLU A 32 20.14 -11.88 -32.14
CA GLU A 32 19.36 -11.83 -33.38
C GLU A 32 18.55 -10.54 -33.51
N ASN A 33 18.35 -10.09 -34.75
CA ASN A 33 17.48 -8.94 -35.05
C ASN A 33 16.04 -9.41 -35.24
N VAL A 34 15.16 -8.99 -34.34
CA VAL A 34 13.73 -9.32 -34.39
C VAL A 34 12.93 -8.07 -34.69
N VAL A 35 12.04 -8.16 -35.70
CA VAL A 35 11.15 -7.06 -36.10
C VAL A 35 9.72 -7.44 -35.76
N ALA A 36 9.08 -6.64 -34.91
CA ALA A 36 7.66 -6.76 -34.57
C ALA A 36 6.91 -5.51 -35.03
N ILE A 37 5.75 -5.70 -35.64
CA ILE A 37 4.89 -4.60 -36.10
C ILE A 37 3.91 -4.27 -34.99
N THR A 38 4.07 -3.09 -34.39
CA THR A 38 3.08 -2.56 -33.46
C THR A 38 1.98 -1.85 -34.23
N SER A 39 0.76 -2.36 -34.17
CA SER A 39 -0.43 -1.72 -34.75
C SER A 39 -1.16 -0.90 -33.69
N GLY A 40 -2.24 -0.20 -34.03
CA GLY A 40 -3.26 0.24 -33.06
C GLY A 40 -2.82 1.14 -31.89
N ALA A 41 -3.27 2.38 -31.88
CA ALA A 41 -3.08 3.31 -30.76
C ALA A 41 -4.42 3.80 -30.19
N ASN A 42 -5.51 3.05 -30.40
CA ASN A 42 -6.84 3.44 -29.97
C ASN A 42 -7.03 3.23 -28.46
N MET A 43 -6.45 4.13 -27.69
CA MET A 43 -6.47 4.15 -26.23
C MET A 43 -7.27 5.35 -25.73
N ASN A 44 -7.95 5.14 -24.60
CA ASN A 44 -8.53 6.20 -23.79
C ASN A 44 -7.93 6.14 -22.37
N PHE A 45 -8.19 7.18 -21.58
CA PHE A 45 -7.62 7.29 -20.22
C PHE A 45 -8.09 6.16 -19.29
N ASP A 46 -9.32 5.67 -19.43
CA ASP A 46 -9.83 4.54 -18.64
C ASP A 46 -9.07 3.24 -18.94
N ARG A 47 -8.83 2.95 -20.22
CA ARG A 47 -8.03 1.77 -20.64
C ARG A 47 -6.58 1.93 -20.24
N LEU A 48 -6.02 3.14 -20.30
CA LEU A 48 -4.65 3.39 -19.85
C LEU A 48 -4.51 3.03 -18.37
N ARG A 49 -5.47 3.46 -17.55
CA ARG A 49 -5.50 3.11 -16.13
C ARG A 49 -5.52 1.61 -15.90
N LEU A 50 -6.39 0.87 -16.60
CA LEU A 50 -6.45 -0.59 -16.50
C LEU A 50 -5.12 -1.23 -16.94
N VAL A 51 -4.52 -0.76 -18.03
CA VAL A 51 -3.23 -1.26 -18.52
C VAL A 51 -2.12 -0.97 -17.51
N THR A 52 -2.10 0.20 -16.86
CA THR A 52 -1.12 0.50 -15.82
C THR A 52 -1.31 -0.36 -14.58
N GLU A 53 -2.56 -0.55 -14.12
CA GLU A 53 -2.87 -1.42 -12.98
C GLU A 53 -2.41 -2.87 -13.25
N LEU A 54 -2.71 -3.41 -14.44
CA LEU A 54 -2.29 -4.76 -14.83
C LEU A 54 -0.77 -4.87 -15.06
N ALA A 55 -0.13 -3.85 -15.63
CA ALA A 55 1.31 -3.85 -15.86
C ALA A 55 2.11 -3.77 -14.55
N ASP A 56 1.59 -3.08 -13.54
CA ASP A 56 2.25 -3.02 -12.23
C ASP A 56 2.09 -4.33 -11.45
N VAL A 57 0.92 -4.98 -11.55
CA VAL A 57 0.71 -6.35 -11.03
C VAL A 57 1.62 -7.35 -11.75
N GLY A 58 1.71 -7.29 -13.08
CA GLY A 58 2.50 -8.24 -13.89
C GLY A 58 4.01 -8.08 -13.80
N ARG A 59 4.53 -6.91 -13.42
CA ARG A 59 5.98 -6.65 -13.32
C ARG A 59 6.62 -7.06 -11.99
N GLN A 60 5.87 -7.68 -11.06
CA GLN A 60 6.38 -8.06 -9.72
C GLN A 60 7.14 -6.92 -9.03
N ARG A 61 6.71 -5.66 -9.24
CA ARG A 61 7.37 -4.48 -8.65
C ARG A 61 6.98 -4.25 -7.19
N GLU A 62 6.05 -5.05 -6.67
CA GLU A 62 5.49 -4.92 -5.34
C GLU A 62 5.36 -6.33 -4.71
N ALA A 63 5.83 -6.50 -3.47
CA ALA A 63 5.53 -7.67 -2.66
C ALA A 63 4.34 -7.38 -1.76
N VAL A 64 3.38 -8.32 -1.71
CA VAL A 64 2.23 -8.24 -0.80
C VAL A 64 2.46 -9.20 0.36
N LEU A 65 2.42 -8.68 1.57
CA LEU A 65 2.81 -9.40 2.77
C LEU A 65 1.78 -9.20 3.87
N ALA A 66 1.62 -10.22 4.71
CA ALA A 66 0.78 -10.14 5.90
C ALA A 66 1.57 -10.56 7.13
N THR A 67 1.57 -9.73 8.17
CA THR A 67 2.33 -10.01 9.39
C THR A 67 1.45 -9.90 10.63
N PHE A 68 1.61 -10.86 11.53
CA PHE A 68 1.00 -10.81 12.84
C PHE A 68 1.84 -9.96 13.77
N MET A 69 1.25 -8.93 14.38
CA MET A 69 1.89 -8.11 15.41
C MET A 69 1.11 -8.19 16.72
N PRO A 70 1.76 -8.00 17.89
CA PRO A 70 1.03 -7.88 19.15
C PRO A 70 0.07 -6.68 19.12
N GLU A 71 -1.19 -6.88 19.53
CA GLU A 71 -2.22 -5.83 19.57
C GLU A 71 -2.05 -4.94 20.82
N VAL A 72 -0.93 -4.21 20.88
CA VAL A 72 -0.60 -3.28 21.98
C VAL A 72 -0.21 -1.90 21.44
N SER A 73 -0.39 -0.86 22.25
CA SER A 73 -0.08 0.51 21.85
C SER A 73 1.38 0.65 21.39
N GLY A 74 1.58 1.31 20.24
CA GLY A 74 2.88 1.52 19.63
C GLY A 74 3.42 0.35 18.79
N SER A 75 2.76 -0.82 18.77
CA SER A 75 3.17 -1.95 17.90
C SER A 75 3.19 -1.57 16.42
N PHE A 76 2.20 -0.78 15.99
CA PHE A 76 2.08 -0.35 14.60
C PHE A 76 3.29 0.47 14.13
N LYS A 77 3.77 1.41 14.97
CA LYS A 77 4.95 2.21 14.67
C LYS A 77 6.21 1.35 14.63
N LYS A 78 6.42 0.52 15.65
CA LYS A 78 7.55 -0.43 15.70
C LYS A 78 7.59 -1.28 14.45
N TYR A 79 6.43 -1.72 13.98
CA TYR A 79 6.31 -2.47 12.74
C TYR A 79 6.81 -1.68 11.52
N ALA A 80 6.30 -0.46 11.35
CA ALA A 80 6.70 0.38 10.22
C ALA A 80 8.23 0.63 10.21
N GLU A 81 8.85 0.78 11.38
CA GLU A 81 10.31 0.87 11.52
C GLU A 81 11.04 -0.43 11.10
N MET A 82 10.48 -1.60 11.39
CA MET A 82 11.08 -2.90 11.06
C MET A 82 11.08 -3.23 9.56
N VAL A 83 10.15 -2.66 8.79
CA VAL A 83 10.18 -2.74 7.32
C VAL A 83 11.50 -2.17 6.78
N GLY A 84 12.01 -1.12 7.43
CA GLY A 84 13.32 -0.55 7.17
C GLY A 84 13.33 0.34 5.92
N PRO A 85 14.34 0.19 5.02
CA PRO A 85 14.52 1.11 3.90
C PRO A 85 13.55 0.89 2.74
N MET A 86 12.79 -0.21 2.76
CA MET A 86 11.84 -0.52 1.69
C MET A 86 10.69 0.47 1.67
N ASN A 87 10.30 0.91 0.47
CA ASN A 87 9.19 1.83 0.32
C ASN A 87 7.86 1.10 0.53
N ILE A 88 7.11 1.49 1.56
CA ILE A 88 5.76 0.98 1.80
C ILE A 88 4.81 1.65 0.80
N THR A 89 4.18 0.86 -0.05
CA THR A 89 3.26 1.29 -1.11
C THR A 89 1.79 1.10 -0.73
N GLU A 90 1.50 0.14 0.16
CA GLU A 90 0.18 -0.07 0.75
C GLU A 90 0.34 -0.51 2.21
N PHE A 91 -0.54 -0.04 3.09
CA PHE A 91 -0.50 -0.37 4.51
C PHE A 91 -1.92 -0.37 5.08
N LYS A 92 -2.38 -1.53 5.56
CA LYS A 92 -3.75 -1.75 6.01
C LYS A 92 -3.79 -2.47 7.34
N TYR A 93 -4.55 -1.89 8.27
CA TYR A 93 -4.72 -2.39 9.62
C TYR A 93 -6.05 -1.92 10.20
N ARG A 94 -6.67 -2.80 10.99
CA ARG A 94 -7.79 -2.48 11.87
C ARG A 94 -7.53 -3.14 13.22
N TYR A 95 -7.65 -2.34 14.27
CA TYR A 95 -7.61 -2.79 15.64
C TYR A 95 -8.74 -3.79 15.92
N ASN A 96 -8.48 -4.76 16.79
CA ASN A 96 -9.51 -5.66 17.29
C ASN A 96 -9.23 -6.01 18.75
N SER A 97 -10.11 -5.56 19.65
CA SER A 97 -9.98 -5.80 21.09
C SER A 97 -10.06 -7.28 21.49
N ASP A 98 -10.70 -8.11 20.67
CA ASP A 98 -10.93 -9.53 20.98
C ASP A 98 -9.74 -10.41 20.61
N LYS A 99 -8.67 -9.83 20.07
CA LYS A 99 -7.49 -10.57 19.58
C LYS A 99 -6.22 -10.07 20.25
N GLU A 100 -5.39 -11.01 20.70
CA GLU A 100 -4.06 -10.71 21.23
C GLU A 100 -3.07 -10.28 20.12
N ARG A 101 -3.35 -10.67 18.87
CA ARG A 101 -2.52 -10.36 17.71
C ARG A 101 -3.35 -9.69 16.62
N ALA A 102 -2.86 -8.55 16.15
CA ALA A 102 -3.33 -7.87 14.96
C ALA A 102 -2.80 -8.57 13.71
N LEU A 103 -3.57 -8.49 12.62
CA LEU A 103 -3.06 -8.80 11.28
C LEU A 103 -2.87 -7.49 10.51
N LEU A 104 -1.64 -7.27 10.06
CA LEU A 104 -1.28 -6.15 9.20
C LEU A 104 -1.07 -6.68 7.77
N LEU A 105 -1.70 -6.04 6.79
CA LEU A 105 -1.49 -6.32 5.37
C LEU A 105 -0.81 -5.11 4.76
N TYR A 106 0.28 -5.34 4.07
CA TYR A 106 1.07 -4.28 3.51
C TYR A 106 1.72 -4.69 2.21
N SER A 107 2.17 -3.69 1.49
CA SER A 107 2.91 -3.88 0.26
C SER A 107 4.15 -3.02 0.27
N VAL A 108 5.23 -3.59 -0.26
CA VAL A 108 6.53 -2.93 -0.36
C VAL A 108 7.02 -2.97 -1.80
N GLY A 109 7.61 -1.87 -2.26
CA GLY A 109 8.30 -1.82 -3.54
C GLY A 109 9.49 -2.78 -3.57
N LEU A 110 9.60 -3.58 -4.62
CA LEU A 110 10.71 -4.51 -4.84
C LEU A 110 11.71 -3.92 -5.84
N HIS A 111 12.96 -3.72 -5.40
CA HIS A 111 14.07 -3.51 -6.33
C HIS A 111 14.82 -4.81 -6.59
N THR A 112 15.02 -5.63 -5.56
CA THR A 112 15.59 -6.98 -5.70
C THR A 112 14.91 -8.00 -4.79
N LYS A 113 15.01 -9.29 -5.14
CA LYS A 113 14.54 -10.38 -4.26
C LYS A 113 15.32 -10.44 -2.94
N LEU A 114 16.60 -10.07 -2.96
CA LEU A 114 17.45 -10.08 -1.78
C LEU A 114 16.94 -9.13 -0.68
N GLU A 115 16.49 -7.93 -1.05
CA GLU A 115 15.92 -6.96 -0.10
C GLU A 115 14.69 -7.51 0.63
N LEU A 116 13.83 -8.24 -0.09
CA LEU A 116 12.65 -8.87 0.48
C LEU A 116 13.04 -9.98 1.47
N ASP A 117 14.03 -10.80 1.11
CA ASP A 117 14.52 -11.88 1.96
C ASP A 117 15.17 -11.31 3.24
N GLU A 118 15.95 -10.23 3.12
CA GLU A 118 16.53 -9.51 4.27
C GLU A 118 15.46 -8.91 5.19
N MET A 119 14.40 -8.31 4.62
CA MET A 119 13.28 -7.80 5.39
C MET A 119 12.54 -8.92 6.12
N ALA A 120 12.30 -10.05 5.45
CA ALA A 120 11.65 -11.21 6.05
C ALA A 120 12.47 -11.80 7.21
N GLU A 121 13.79 -11.87 7.08
CA GLU A 121 14.67 -12.32 8.17
C GLU A 121 14.74 -11.33 9.33
N ARG A 122 14.66 -10.01 9.09
CA ARG A 122 14.49 -9.01 10.16
C ARG A 122 13.21 -9.24 10.95
N MET A 123 12.08 -9.43 10.26
CA MET A 123 10.77 -9.68 10.89
C MET A 123 10.81 -10.97 11.72
N LYS A 124 11.36 -12.05 11.15
CA LYS A 124 11.51 -13.34 11.84
C LYS A 124 12.41 -13.25 13.08
N SER A 125 13.51 -12.48 13.01
CA SER A 125 14.40 -12.22 14.15
C SER A 125 13.71 -11.46 15.28
N ALA A 126 12.66 -10.70 14.96
CA ALA A 126 11.81 -9.99 15.91
C ALA A 126 10.59 -10.82 16.38
N ASP A 127 10.56 -12.13 16.10
CA ASP A 127 9.43 -13.04 16.40
C ASP A 127 8.10 -12.62 15.74
N LEU A 128 8.18 -11.93 14.60
CA LEU A 128 7.02 -11.55 13.81
C LEU A 128 6.76 -12.55 12.69
N GLN A 129 5.64 -13.26 12.81
CA GLN A 129 5.20 -14.21 11.78
C GLN A 129 4.72 -13.45 10.54
N THR A 130 5.54 -13.47 9.49
CA THR A 130 5.26 -12.82 8.20
C THR A 130 4.97 -13.87 7.13
N ILE A 131 3.88 -13.66 6.38
CA ILE A 131 3.41 -14.51 5.29
C ILE A 131 3.53 -13.73 3.99
N ASN A 132 4.21 -14.33 3.00
CA ASN A 132 4.28 -13.76 1.66
C ASN A 132 3.06 -14.16 0.83
N LEU A 133 2.29 -13.17 0.38
CA LEU A 133 1.06 -13.32 -0.40
C LEU A 133 1.21 -12.77 -1.84
N THR A 134 2.42 -12.44 -2.26
CA THR A 134 2.71 -11.81 -3.57
C THR A 134 2.16 -12.63 -4.74
N ASP A 135 2.25 -13.95 -4.67
CA ASP A 135 1.77 -14.85 -5.73
C ASP A 135 0.31 -15.31 -5.54
N ASN A 136 -0.44 -14.73 -4.60
CA ASN A 136 -1.84 -15.07 -4.37
C ASN A 136 -2.79 -14.11 -5.11
N ASP A 137 -3.41 -14.60 -6.19
CA ASP A 137 -4.30 -13.80 -7.03
C ASP A 137 -5.57 -13.34 -6.29
N LEU A 138 -6.14 -14.19 -5.42
CA LEU A 138 -7.29 -13.80 -4.60
C LEU A 138 -6.97 -12.61 -3.68
N VAL A 139 -5.74 -12.52 -3.17
CA VAL A 139 -5.30 -11.38 -2.36
C VAL A 139 -5.12 -10.13 -3.22
N LYS A 140 -4.45 -10.26 -4.37
CA LYS A 140 -4.19 -9.16 -5.29
C LYS A 140 -5.47 -8.56 -5.86
N ASP A 141 -6.43 -9.40 -6.24
CA ASP A 141 -7.64 -8.99 -6.94
C ASP A 141 -8.74 -8.54 -5.97
N HIS A 142 -8.82 -9.14 -4.78
CA HIS A 142 -9.97 -8.97 -3.90
C HIS A 142 -9.59 -8.66 -2.45
N LEU A 143 -8.87 -9.54 -1.76
CA LEU A 143 -8.78 -9.46 -0.29
C LEU A 143 -8.05 -8.20 0.18
N ARG A 144 -7.08 -7.69 -0.60
CA ARG A 144 -6.43 -6.42 -0.26
C ARG A 144 -7.43 -5.26 -0.20
N HIS A 145 -8.51 -5.29 -0.98
CA HIS A 145 -9.53 -4.25 -1.00
C HIS A 145 -10.59 -4.38 0.10
N LEU A 146 -10.67 -5.54 0.77
CA LEU A 146 -11.70 -5.84 1.77
C LEU A 146 -11.18 -5.76 3.21
N MET A 147 -9.85 -5.64 3.39
CA MET A 147 -9.27 -5.52 4.72
C MET A 147 -9.67 -4.20 5.38
N GLY A 148 -10.27 -4.28 6.56
CA GLY A 148 -10.72 -3.13 7.33
C GLY A 148 -11.78 -3.56 8.34
N GLY A 149 -12.80 -4.30 7.89
CA GLY A 149 -13.82 -4.91 8.76
C GLY A 149 -14.55 -3.95 9.71
N ARG A 150 -15.50 -4.49 10.46
CA ARG A 150 -16.19 -3.76 11.53
C ARG A 150 -15.58 -4.11 12.88
N THR A 151 -15.39 -3.11 13.71
CA THR A 151 -15.00 -3.28 15.11
C THR A 151 -15.52 -2.09 15.89
N ASN A 152 -15.86 -2.33 17.15
CA ASN A 152 -16.30 -1.29 18.06
C ASN A 152 -15.08 -0.74 18.79
N VAL A 153 -14.61 0.43 18.38
CA VAL A 153 -13.46 1.11 19.00
C VAL A 153 -13.96 2.31 19.79
N HIS A 154 -13.66 2.33 21.10
CA HIS A 154 -13.98 3.47 21.95
C HIS A 154 -13.09 4.68 21.62
N ASP A 155 -13.68 5.88 21.69
CA ASP A 155 -13.04 7.17 21.46
C ASP A 155 -12.27 7.26 20.13
N GLU A 156 -12.78 6.61 19.09
CA GLU A 156 -12.18 6.60 17.76
C GLU A 156 -12.44 7.92 17.01
N LEU A 157 -11.38 8.71 16.85
CA LEU A 157 -11.33 9.87 15.97
C LEU A 157 -10.88 9.40 14.58
N LEU A 158 -11.79 9.51 13.60
CA LEU A 158 -11.51 9.16 12.22
C LEU A 158 -11.05 10.42 11.48
N CYS A 159 -9.87 10.34 10.88
CA CYS A 159 -9.27 11.43 10.12
C CYS A 159 -8.81 10.93 8.75
N ARG A 160 -9.05 11.74 7.73
CA ARG A 160 -8.48 11.56 6.39
C ARG A 160 -7.34 12.56 6.22
N PHE A 161 -6.11 12.06 6.18
CA PHE A 161 -4.89 12.83 5.94
C PHE A 161 -4.49 12.75 4.47
N THR A 162 -3.82 13.79 3.97
CA THR A 162 -3.14 13.78 2.67
C THR A 162 -1.64 13.83 2.92
N PHE A 163 -0.97 12.69 2.72
CA PHE A 163 0.47 12.62 2.91
C PHE A 163 1.20 13.30 1.76
N PRO A 164 2.22 14.13 2.05
CA PRO A 164 3.03 14.73 1.00
C PRO A 164 3.82 13.66 0.25
N GLU A 165 4.14 13.94 -1.00
CA GLU A 165 5.00 13.09 -1.84
C GLU A 165 6.49 13.24 -1.45
N LYS A 166 6.80 12.91 -0.19
CA LYS A 166 8.16 12.97 0.37
C LYS A 166 8.47 11.64 1.06
N PRO A 167 9.68 11.08 0.86
CA PRO A 167 10.13 9.93 1.63
C PRO A 167 9.99 10.19 3.13
N GLY A 168 9.53 9.18 3.88
CA GLY A 168 9.36 9.27 5.33
C GLY A 168 8.06 9.94 5.80
N ALA A 169 7.14 10.32 4.90
CA ALA A 169 5.87 10.95 5.30
C ALA A 169 5.08 10.11 6.31
N LEU A 170 5.01 8.78 6.09
CA LEU A 170 4.40 7.82 7.01
C LEU A 170 5.12 7.80 8.37
N MET A 171 6.45 7.78 8.39
CA MET A 171 7.19 7.74 9.65
C MET A 171 7.03 9.03 10.45
N ASN A 172 7.10 10.19 9.81
CA ASN A 172 6.84 11.47 10.46
C ASN A 172 5.43 11.54 11.07
N PHE A 173 4.43 10.98 10.39
CA PHE A 173 3.08 10.86 10.93
C PHE A 173 3.06 9.98 12.19
N LEU A 174 3.69 8.81 12.11
CA LEU A 174 3.77 7.89 13.24
C LEU A 174 4.55 8.47 14.42
N ASP A 175 5.58 9.26 14.17
CA ASP A 175 6.34 9.98 15.20
C ASP A 175 5.50 11.05 15.91
N ALA A 176 4.61 11.73 15.20
CA ALA A 176 3.74 12.76 15.77
C ALA A 176 2.66 12.19 16.70
N PHE A 177 2.06 11.05 16.32
CA PHE A 177 0.87 10.50 16.98
C PHE A 177 1.12 9.25 17.83
N SER A 178 2.10 8.41 17.50
CA SER A 178 2.38 7.14 18.19
C SER A 178 3.68 7.21 19.00
N PRO A 179 3.72 6.74 20.26
CA PRO A 179 2.70 5.95 20.95
C PRO A 179 1.70 6.77 21.79
N ARG A 180 1.66 8.10 21.65
CA ARG A 180 0.79 8.99 22.47
C ARG A 180 -0.68 8.59 22.38
N TRP A 181 -1.15 8.27 21.18
CA TRP A 181 -2.46 7.69 20.93
C TRP A 181 -2.32 6.36 20.21
N ASN A 182 -3.26 5.47 20.49
CA ASN A 182 -3.32 4.20 19.79
C ASN A 182 -3.95 4.40 18.40
N ILE A 183 -3.32 3.82 17.38
CA ILE A 183 -3.90 3.78 16.03
C ILE A 183 -4.88 2.61 16.01
N SER A 184 -6.12 2.86 15.60
CA SER A 184 -7.20 1.86 15.54
C SER A 184 -7.60 1.47 14.11
N LEU A 185 -7.26 2.31 13.14
CA LEU A 185 -7.42 2.03 11.72
C LEU A 185 -6.29 2.71 10.98
N PHE A 186 -5.74 2.02 10.00
CA PHE A 186 -4.83 2.63 9.05
C PHE A 186 -5.11 2.06 7.67
N HIS A 187 -5.44 2.92 6.73
CA HIS A 187 -5.64 2.55 5.34
C HIS A 187 -4.88 3.54 4.46
N TYR A 188 -3.72 3.10 4.00
CA TYR A 188 -2.79 3.85 3.16
C TYR A 188 -2.53 3.09 1.87
N ARG A 189 -2.54 3.83 0.76
CA ARG A 189 -2.02 3.37 -0.52
C ARG A 189 -1.41 4.57 -1.24
N ALA A 190 -0.15 4.43 -1.67
CA ALA A 190 0.52 5.45 -2.45
C ALA A 190 -0.24 5.67 -3.77
N GLN A 191 -0.57 6.92 -4.09
CA GLN A 191 -1.33 7.30 -5.28
C GLN A 191 -0.62 8.46 -6.03
N GLY A 192 0.45 8.14 -6.75
CA GLY A 192 1.11 9.08 -7.69
C GLY A 192 1.35 10.51 -7.16
N ASP A 193 1.31 11.48 -8.09
CA ASP A 193 1.79 12.86 -7.88
C ASP A 193 0.88 13.78 -7.03
N THR A 194 -0.34 13.36 -6.69
CA THR A 194 -1.29 14.21 -5.93
C THR A 194 -1.24 14.00 -4.42
N GLY A 195 -0.26 13.24 -3.92
CA GLY A 195 -0.19 12.81 -2.53
C GLY A 195 -1.10 11.61 -2.25
N ALA A 196 -0.82 10.92 -1.14
CA ALA A 196 -1.56 9.72 -0.77
C ALA A 196 -2.65 10.06 0.25
N ASN A 197 -3.91 9.77 -0.10
CA ASN A 197 -5.01 9.85 0.87
C ASN A 197 -4.90 8.69 1.86
N VAL A 198 -4.82 9.03 3.14
CA VAL A 198 -4.67 8.09 4.24
C VAL A 198 -5.87 8.22 5.16
N LEU A 199 -6.63 7.14 5.31
CA LEU A 199 -7.66 7.08 6.33
C LEU A 199 -7.05 6.50 7.60
N VAL A 200 -7.17 7.22 8.72
CA VAL A 200 -6.62 6.83 10.02
C VAL A 200 -7.71 6.93 11.08
N GLY A 201 -7.86 5.87 11.87
CA GLY A 201 -8.59 5.90 13.13
C GLY A 201 -7.58 6.00 14.28
N ILE A 202 -7.82 6.92 15.20
CA ILE A 202 -6.94 7.16 16.35
C ILE A 202 -7.81 7.22 17.60
N GLN A 203 -7.43 6.48 18.65
CA GLN A 203 -8.14 6.52 19.92
C GLN A 203 -7.70 7.77 20.71
N VAL A 204 -8.53 8.81 20.67
CA VAL A 204 -8.29 10.10 21.31
C VAL A 204 -9.43 10.38 22.28
N PRO A 205 -9.20 10.30 23.61
CA PRO A 205 -10.20 10.68 24.60
C PRO A 205 -10.72 12.10 24.35
N GLN A 206 -12.01 12.35 24.63
CA GLN A 206 -12.65 13.64 24.32
C GLN A 206 -11.92 14.86 24.91
N HIS A 207 -11.28 14.71 26.07
CA HIS A 207 -10.54 15.78 26.73
C HIS A 207 -9.17 16.07 26.09
N GLU A 208 -8.66 15.19 25.22
CA GLU A 208 -7.36 15.32 24.56
C GLU A 208 -7.48 15.79 23.09
N VAL A 209 -8.70 15.97 22.58
CA VAL A 209 -8.93 16.34 21.16
C VAL A 209 -8.23 17.65 20.79
N HIS A 210 -8.17 18.62 21.70
CA HIS A 210 -7.43 19.87 21.47
C HIS A 210 -5.91 19.66 21.37
N GLU A 211 -5.34 18.75 22.16
CA GLU A 211 -3.92 18.37 22.02
C GLU A 211 -3.67 17.71 20.67
N PHE A 212 -4.57 16.82 20.24
CA PHE A 212 -4.50 16.16 18.94
C PHE A 212 -4.50 17.17 17.79
N GLN A 213 -5.43 18.13 17.79
CA GLN A 213 -5.51 19.18 16.77
C GLN A 213 -4.21 19.98 16.69
N GLY A 214 -3.68 20.44 17.83
CA GLY A 214 -2.42 21.17 17.84
C GLY A 214 -1.23 20.35 17.32
N ARG A 215 -1.18 19.03 17.57
CA ARG A 215 -0.15 18.17 16.99
C ARG A 215 -0.34 17.95 15.49
N ALA A 216 -1.57 17.81 15.02
CA ALA A 216 -1.87 17.67 13.59
C ALA A 216 -1.52 18.94 12.80
N GLU A 217 -1.81 20.11 13.36
CA GLU A 217 -1.40 21.40 12.79
C GLU A 217 0.13 21.54 12.71
N ASN A 218 0.85 21.12 13.78
CA ASN A 218 2.31 21.13 13.80
C ASN A 218 2.95 20.13 12.81
N LEU A 219 2.29 19.00 12.55
CA LEU A 219 2.72 18.05 11.51
C LEU A 219 2.61 18.68 10.11
N GLY A 220 1.66 19.59 9.91
CA GLY A 220 1.50 20.35 8.67
C GLY A 220 0.96 19.53 7.49
N TYR A 221 0.37 18.37 7.74
CA TYR A 221 -0.31 17.58 6.72
C TYR A 221 -1.77 18.02 6.64
N GLU A 222 -2.28 18.17 5.41
CA GLU A 222 -3.70 18.44 5.23
C GLU A 222 -4.53 17.27 5.77
N TYR A 223 -5.57 17.58 6.55
CA TYR A 223 -6.46 16.55 7.09
C TYR A 223 -7.89 17.05 7.27
N ALA A 224 -8.83 16.11 7.23
CA ALA A 224 -10.23 16.32 7.54
C ALA A 224 -10.69 15.31 8.59
N VAL A 225 -11.50 15.74 9.55
CA VAL A 225 -12.15 14.85 10.52
C VAL A 225 -13.40 14.26 9.87
N GLU A 226 -13.49 12.93 9.84
CA GLU A 226 -14.53 12.16 9.17
C GLU A 226 -15.39 11.34 10.18
N SER A 227 -15.24 11.58 11.49
CA SER A 227 -15.96 10.82 12.55
C SER A 227 -17.50 10.87 12.45
N LEU A 228 -18.05 11.91 11.82
CA LEU A 228 -19.50 12.07 11.59
C LEU A 228 -19.93 11.64 10.17
N ASN A 229 -19.05 11.00 9.41
CA ASN A 229 -19.35 10.56 8.06
C ASN A 229 -20.36 9.40 8.08
N GLU A 230 -21.59 9.67 7.61
CA GLU A 230 -22.68 8.70 7.60
C GLU A 230 -22.34 7.42 6.80
N ALA A 231 -21.58 7.55 5.71
CA ALA A 231 -21.18 6.40 4.91
C ALA A 231 -20.19 5.50 5.65
N PHE A 232 -19.25 6.08 6.40
CA PHE A 232 -18.35 5.30 7.25
C PHE A 232 -19.13 4.59 8.36
N GLN A 233 -20.04 5.29 9.05
CA GLN A 233 -20.85 4.68 10.12
C GLN A 233 -21.73 3.54 9.58
N LEU A 234 -22.32 3.70 8.40
CA LEU A 234 -23.17 2.66 7.79
C LEU A 234 -22.40 1.39 7.40
N ILE A 235 -21.17 1.54 6.88
CA ILE A 235 -20.40 0.45 6.26
C ILE A 235 -19.42 -0.19 7.26
N MET A 236 -18.80 0.59 8.14
CA MET A 236 -17.63 0.20 8.94
C MET A 236 -17.87 0.18 10.46
N HIS A 237 -18.98 0.73 10.95
CA HIS A 237 -19.46 0.55 12.33
C HIS A 237 -20.61 -0.48 12.40
#